data_AF-A0A3S0DFP5-F1
#
_entry.id   AF-A0A3S0DFP5-F1
#
_cell.length_a   1.000
_cell.length_b   1.000
_cell.length_c   1.000
_cell.angle_alpha   90.00
_cell.angle_beta   90.00
_cell.angle_gamma   90.00
#
_symmetry.space_group_name_H-M   'P 1'
#
loop_
_entity.id
_entity.type
_entity.pdbx_description
1 polymer ?
#
loop_
_entity_poly.entity_id
_entity_poly.type
_entity_poly.pdbx_seq_one_letter_code
_entity_poly.pdbx_strand_id
1 'polypeptide(L)'
;MASIEIIAATLWTLVKPGMKPKELCAAVREQHPEASKKEIVRAAFYALTESPLSGSQALADLHNFALMERGQDDGADTDATVGPHRKKNRGTERHSDHVASRSS
;
A
#
# COMPACT_ATOMS: atom_id res chain seq x y z
N MET A 1 19.60 14.16 0.59
CA MET A 1 18.52 13.20 0.93
C MET A 1 19.22 11.93 1.35
N ALA A 2 19.08 11.52 2.60
CA ALA A 2 19.61 10.23 3.06
C ALA A 2 18.83 9.08 2.40
N SER A 3 19.53 8.00 2.04
CA SER A 3 18.91 6.81 1.44
C SER A 3 17.97 6.12 2.44
N ILE A 4 16.81 5.66 1.97
CA ILE A 4 15.78 4.98 2.78
C ILE A 4 16.37 3.76 3.51
N GLU A 5 17.24 3.01 2.83
CA GLU A 5 17.98 1.87 3.38
C GLU A 5 18.83 2.23 4.60
N ILE A 6 19.54 3.36 4.54
CA ILE A 6 20.40 3.81 5.63
C ILE A 6 19.55 4.22 6.84
N ILE A 7 18.46 4.97 6.60
CA ILE A 7 17.52 5.35 7.66
C ILE A 7 16.89 4.09 8.30
N ALA A 8 16.57 3.07 7.48
CA ALA A 8 16.02 1.80 7.93
C ALA A 8 17.01 1.01 8.81
N ALA A 9 18.28 0.93 8.40
CA ALA A 9 19.32 0.32 9.22
C ALA A 9 19.50 1.07 10.55
N THR A 10 19.49 2.40 10.54
CA THR A 10 19.53 3.23 11.76
C THR A 10 18.31 3.02 12.65
N LEU A 11 17.11 2.84 12.06
CA LEU A 11 15.91 2.54 12.83
C LEU A 11 16.04 1.24 13.62
N TRP A 12 16.61 0.19 13.01
CA TRP A 12 16.85 -1.09 13.69
C TRP A 12 17.83 -0.98 14.87
N THR A 13 18.85 -0.14 14.78
CA THR A 13 19.82 0.05 15.87
C THR A 13 19.28 0.91 17.01
N LEU A 14 18.36 1.82 16.72
CA LEU A 14 17.79 2.75 17.70
C LEU A 14 16.53 2.22 18.38
N VAL A 15 15.76 1.34 17.74
CA VAL A 15 14.48 0.88 18.28
C VAL A 15 14.70 0.07 19.57
N LYS A 16 13.94 0.42 20.60
CA LYS A 16 13.95 -0.28 21.90
C LYS A 16 12.52 -0.60 22.33
N PRO A 17 12.28 -1.75 22.99
CA PRO A 17 10.97 -2.05 23.57
C PRO A 17 10.50 -0.92 24.49
N GLY A 18 9.26 -0.46 24.32
CA GLY A 18 8.66 0.61 25.13
C GLY A 18 9.02 2.04 24.71
N MET A 19 9.80 2.24 23.65
CA MET A 19 10.16 3.57 23.15
C MET A 19 8.97 4.28 22.50
N LYS A 20 8.80 5.58 22.75
CA LYS A 20 7.70 6.34 22.12
C LYS A 20 8.05 6.69 20.66
N PRO A 21 7.07 6.70 19.74
CA PRO A 21 7.32 7.03 18.33
C PRO A 21 7.98 8.41 18.12
N LYS A 22 7.66 9.38 18.98
CA LYS A 22 8.25 10.73 18.93
C LYS A 22 9.74 10.73 19.29
N GLU A 23 10.12 9.92 20.27
CA GLU A 23 11.52 9.78 20.71
C GLU A 23 12.33 9.07 19.63
N LEU A 24 11.79 8.02 19.00
CA LEU A 24 12.45 7.33 17.89
C LEU A 24 12.67 8.28 16.70
N CYS A 25 11.67 9.08 16.33
CA CYS A 25 11.82 10.08 15.26
C CYS A 25 12.86 11.15 15.59
N ALA A 26 12.99 11.56 16.86
CA ALA A 26 13.99 12.53 17.28
C ALA A 26 15.39 11.91 17.20
N ALA A 27 15.59 10.71 17.73
CA ALA A 27 16.87 10.00 17.67
C ALA A 27 17.35 9.74 16.24
N VAL A 28 16.44 9.39 15.32
CA VAL A 28 16.78 9.24 13.90
C VAL A 28 17.21 10.57 13.27
N ARG A 29 16.58 11.68 13.66
CA ARG A 29 16.94 13.03 13.16
C ARG A 29 18.24 13.57 13.73
N GLU A 30 18.67 13.11 14.90
CA GLU A 30 19.99 13.43 15.42
C GLU A 30 21.10 12.84 14.52
N GLN A 31 20.87 11.67 13.92
CA GLN A 31 21.80 11.06 12.96
C GLN A 31 21.57 11.49 11.51
N HIS A 32 20.31 11.77 11.13
CA HIS A 32 19.89 12.15 9.78
C HIS A 32 19.09 13.46 9.84
N PRO A 33 19.75 14.62 10.04
CA PRO A 33 19.07 15.90 10.24
C PRO A 33 18.25 16.36 9.01
N GLU A 34 18.62 15.91 7.82
CA GLU A 34 17.89 16.14 6.57
C GLU A 34 16.65 15.24 6.40
N ALA A 35 16.49 14.20 7.23
CA ALA A 35 15.38 13.27 7.11
C ALA A 35 14.06 13.91 7.57
N SER A 36 13.13 14.03 6.63
CA SER A 36 11.76 14.41 6.92
C SER A 36 11.05 13.29 7.67
N LYS A 37 9.99 13.64 8.43
CA LYS A 37 9.15 12.65 9.12
C LYS A 37 8.59 11.60 8.16
N LYS A 38 8.27 12.00 6.92
CA LYS A 38 7.75 11.09 5.88
C LYS A 38 8.79 10.05 5.48
N GLU A 39 10.05 10.45 5.33
CA GLU A 39 11.15 9.53 4.99
C GLU A 39 11.41 8.54 6.12
N ILE A 40 11.38 9.00 7.37
CA ILE A 40 11.55 8.12 8.55
C ILE A 40 10.44 7.08 8.61
N VAL A 41 9.18 7.49 8.42
CA VAL A 41 8.05 6.56 8.39
C VAL A 41 8.18 5.58 7.21
N ARG A 42 8.54 6.06 6.02
CA ARG A 42 8.76 5.21 4.84
C ARG A 42 9.89 4.19 5.08
N ALA A 43 10.97 4.61 5.71
CA ALA A 43 12.08 3.75 6.08
C ALA A 43 11.70 2.71 7.15
N ALA A 44 10.81 3.06 8.10
CA ALA A 44 10.29 2.09 9.07
C ALA A 44 9.47 0.99 8.39
N PHE A 45 8.62 1.33 7.42
CA PHE A 45 7.91 0.33 6.62
C PHE A 45 8.86 -0.50 5.76
N TYR A 46 9.83 0.13 5.11
CA TYR A 46 10.87 -0.56 4.34
C TYR A 46 11.63 -1.57 5.21
N ALA A 47 12.07 -1.16 6.41
CA ALA A 47 12.73 -2.00 7.39
C ALA A 47 11.90 -3.22 7.81
N LEU A 48 10.58 -3.06 7.91
CA LEU A 48 9.65 -4.14 8.25
C LEU A 48 9.50 -5.15 7.11
N THR A 49 9.45 -4.69 5.85
CA THR A 49 9.30 -5.57 4.67
C THR A 49 10.60 -6.24 4.25
N GLU A 50 11.74 -5.61 4.49
CA GLU A 50 13.08 -6.17 4.28
C GLU A 50 13.55 -7.06 5.44
N SER A 51 12.80 -7.08 6.55
CA SER A 51 13.09 -7.94 7.70
C SER A 51 13.24 -9.41 7.24
N PRO A 52 14.26 -10.16 7.74
CA PRO A 52 14.74 -11.42 7.17
C PRO A 52 13.75 -12.60 7.19
N LEU A 53 12.48 -12.39 7.56
CA LEU A 53 11.43 -13.35 7.23
C LEU A 53 11.25 -13.47 5.72
N SER A 54 11.60 -12.45 4.94
CA SER A 54 11.55 -12.44 3.46
C SER A 54 12.39 -13.54 2.75
N GLY A 55 13.13 -14.36 3.51
CA GLY A 55 13.82 -15.57 2.99
C GLY A 55 13.97 -16.71 4.01
N SER A 56 13.25 -16.68 5.13
CA SER A 56 13.33 -17.72 6.16
C SER A 56 12.38 -18.87 5.84
N GLN A 57 12.76 -20.11 6.19
CA GLN A 57 11.88 -21.29 6.16
C GLN A 57 10.54 -20.99 6.87
N ALA A 58 10.57 -20.16 7.92
CA ALA A 58 9.38 -19.71 8.62
C ALA A 58 8.35 -18.99 7.72
N LEU A 59 8.79 -18.22 6.71
CA LEU A 59 7.88 -17.58 5.76
C LEU A 59 7.27 -18.60 4.79
N ALA A 60 8.04 -19.58 4.33
CA ALA A 60 7.53 -20.66 3.51
C ALA A 60 6.50 -21.51 4.29
N ASP A 61 6.77 -21.80 5.55
CA ASP A 61 5.88 -22.54 6.44
C ASP A 61 4.58 -21.74 6.70
N LEU A 62 4.68 -20.44 6.99
CA LEU A 62 3.51 -19.55 7.13
C LEU A 62 2.70 -19.42 5.84
N HIS A 63 3.37 -19.36 4.69
CA HIS A 63 2.72 -19.29 3.39
C HIS A 63 1.96 -20.59 3.08
N ASN A 64 2.59 -21.75 3.31
CA ASN A 64 1.95 -23.05 3.15
C ASN A 64 0.75 -23.21 4.10
N PHE A 65 0.90 -22.81 5.36
CA PHE A 65 -0.19 -22.79 6.33
C PHE A 65 -1.38 -21.94 5.84
N ALA A 66 -1.12 -20.74 5.33
CA ALA A 66 -2.17 -19.87 4.80
C ALA A 66 -2.90 -20.47 3.58
N LEU A 67 -2.19 -21.21 2.71
CA LEU A 67 -2.81 -21.94 1.59
C LEU A 67 -3.68 -23.10 2.07
N MET A 68 -3.24 -23.84 3.08
CA MET A 68 -4.00 -24.97 3.64
C MET A 68 -5.29 -24.51 4.32
N GLU A 69 -5.23 -23.45 5.14
CA GLU A 69 -6.42 -22.90 5.82
C GLU A 69 -7.40 -22.24 4.83
N ARG A 70 -6.90 -21.49 3.84
CA ARG A 70 -7.76 -20.87 2.82
C ARG A 70 -8.46 -21.92 1.95
N GLY A 71 -7.81 -23.06 1.70
CA GLY A 71 -8.39 -24.17 0.94
C GLY A 71 -9.53 -24.91 1.63
N GLN A 72 -9.81 -24.62 2.90
CA GLN A 72 -10.90 -25.24 3.65
C GLN A 72 -12.24 -24.47 3.51
N ASP A 73 -12.25 -23.30 2.87
CA ASP A 73 -13.45 -22.45 2.72
C ASP A 73 -13.79 -22.09 1.26
N ASP A 74 -13.33 -22.87 0.28
CA ASP A 74 -13.74 -22.75 -1.13
C ASP A 74 -14.50 -24.01 -1.59
N GLY A 75 -15.67 -24.19 -0.98
CA GLY A 75 -16.79 -24.90 -1.58
C GLY A 75 -17.90 -23.91 -1.93
N ALA A 76 -17.88 -23.40 -3.17
CA ALA A 76 -18.73 -22.34 -3.76
C ALA A 76 -18.33 -20.91 -3.31
N ASP A 77 -17.96 -19.95 -4.16
CA ASP A 77 -18.42 -19.64 -5.51
C ASP A 77 -17.28 -18.94 -6.28
N THR A 78 -16.80 -19.53 -7.36
CA THR A 78 -16.11 -18.78 -8.42
C THR A 78 -17.14 -17.99 -9.22
N ASP A 79 -17.60 -16.85 -8.70
CA ASP A 79 -18.27 -15.81 -9.48
C ASP A 79 -17.75 -14.43 -9.10
N ALA A 80 -16.53 -14.13 -9.52
CA ALA A 80 -16.07 -12.74 -9.65
C ALA A 80 -16.12 -12.38 -11.14
N THR A 81 -17.33 -12.29 -11.68
CA THR A 81 -17.60 -11.55 -12.91
C THR A 81 -17.07 -10.13 -12.75
N VAL A 82 -16.05 -9.78 -13.55
CA VAL A 82 -15.55 -8.42 -13.69
C VAL A 82 -16.65 -7.58 -14.36
N GLY A 83 -17.48 -6.91 -13.55
CA GLY A 83 -18.47 -5.96 -14.03
C GLY A 83 -17.81 -4.66 -14.53
N PRO A 84 -18.24 -4.10 -15.68
CA PRO A 84 -17.64 -2.89 -16.22
C PRO A 84 -18.05 -1.64 -15.43
N HIS A 85 -17.01 -0.90 -15.05
CA HIS A 85 -16.87 0.54 -14.88
C HIS A 85 -18.14 1.42 -14.67
N ARG A 86 -18.24 1.92 -13.43
CA ARG A 86 -18.85 3.19 -12.93
C ARG A 86 -19.80 3.97 -13.85
N LYS A 87 -21.08 3.94 -13.46
CA LYS A 87 -22.14 4.89 -13.84
C LYS A 87 -21.91 6.24 -13.14
N LYS A 88 -21.61 7.33 -13.89
CA LYS A 88 -21.75 8.72 -13.40
C LYS A 88 -22.93 9.37 -14.13
N ASN A 89 -23.86 9.91 -13.36
CA ASN A 89 -25.19 10.34 -13.76
C ASN A 89 -25.30 11.88 -13.80
N ARG A 90 -26.28 12.37 -14.56
CA ARG A 90 -26.87 13.75 -14.62
C ARG A 90 -26.09 14.80 -15.42
N GLY A 91 -26.68 15.58 -16.33
CA GLY A 91 -28.07 15.69 -16.81
C GLY A 91 -28.34 17.11 -17.34
N THR A 92 -29.30 17.25 -18.27
CA THR A 92 -29.94 18.51 -18.76
C THR A 92 -29.02 19.38 -19.65
N GLU A 93 -29.36 19.71 -20.91
CA GLU A 93 -30.49 20.56 -21.31
C GLU A 93 -31.06 20.21 -22.70
N ARG A 94 -32.33 20.62 -22.88
CA ARG A 94 -33.15 20.46 -24.08
C ARG A 94 -32.99 21.69 -24.97
N HIS A 95 -33.02 21.51 -26.29
CA HIS A 95 -33.62 22.42 -27.29
C HIS A 95 -33.47 21.69 -28.64
N SER A 96 -34.48 20.99 -29.16
CA SER A 96 -35.60 21.52 -29.95
C SER A 96 -35.18 22.58 -30.97
N ASP A 97 -35.01 22.17 -32.24
CA ASP A 97 -35.81 22.60 -33.41
C ASP A 97 -35.12 22.10 -34.71
N HIS A 98 -35.82 21.31 -35.55
CA HIS A 98 -36.36 21.72 -36.87
C HIS A 98 -35.31 22.45 -37.75
N VAL A 99 -35.00 22.07 -38.99
CA VAL A 99 -35.83 21.52 -40.04
C VAL A 99 -34.95 21.03 -41.22
N ALA A 100 -35.55 20.22 -42.07
CA ALA A 100 -35.08 19.67 -43.34
C ALA A 100 -34.27 20.61 -44.28
N SER A 101 -33.33 20.02 -45.03
CA SER A 101 -33.13 20.18 -46.51
C SER A 101 -31.94 19.30 -46.93
N ARG A 102 -32.11 18.14 -47.60
CA ARG A 102 -32.27 17.93 -49.06
C ARG A 102 -31.26 18.67 -49.94
N SER A 103 -30.33 17.87 -50.49
CA SER A 103 -30.02 17.74 -51.93
C SER A 103 -29.73 19.01 -52.75
N SER A 104 -28.48 19.14 -53.22
CA SER A 104 -28.10 19.21 -54.64
C SER A 104 -26.58 19.10 -54.77
#